data_AF-A0A1V6NRQ9-F1
#
_entry.id   AF-A0A1V6NRQ9-F1
#
_cell.length_a   1.000
_cell.length_b   1.000
_cell.length_c   1.000
_cell.angle_alpha   90.00
_cell.angle_beta   90.00
_cell.angle_gamma   90.00
#
_symmetry.space_group_name_H-M   'P 1'
#
loop_
_entity.id
_entity.type
_entity.pdbx_description
1 polymer ?
#
loop_
_entity_poly.entity_id
_entity_poly.type
_entity_poly.pdbx_seq_one_letter_code
_entity_poly.pdbx_strand_id
1 'polypeptide(L)'
;NAITRDTIDPDIHYGTIVSGNTLAKDAASRDRIVADLDEDCICFEMEAAGLMNHFPCLAVRGICDYTDSHKNDRWQRYASATAAAYTKELLAYVPAAEVKETKRALEVLQLG
;
A
#
# COMPACT_ATOMS: atom_id res chain seq x y z
N ASN A 1 -5.84 -13.09 -22.68
CA ASN A 1 -6.72 -13.95 -21.86
C ASN A 1 -7.17 -13.16 -20.65
N ALA A 2 -8.47 -12.85 -20.54
CA ALA A 2 -9.01 -12.23 -19.33
C ALA A 2 -9.11 -13.32 -18.25
N ILE A 3 -8.42 -13.12 -17.14
CA ILE A 3 -8.55 -13.98 -15.96
C ILE A 3 -9.92 -13.67 -15.35
N THR A 4 -10.81 -14.66 -15.31
CA THR A 4 -12.12 -14.55 -14.65
C THR A 4 -11.93 -14.70 -13.15
N ARG A 5 -12.47 -13.75 -12.36
CA ARG A 5 -12.51 -13.88 -10.90
C ARG A 5 -13.64 -14.84 -10.51
N ASP A 6 -13.34 -15.80 -9.63
CA ASP A 6 -14.34 -16.74 -9.13
C ASP A 6 -15.28 -16.10 -8.10
N THR A 7 -14.82 -15.05 -7.40
CA THR A 7 -15.61 -14.31 -6.41
C THR A 7 -15.41 -12.79 -6.53
N ILE A 8 -16.31 -12.05 -5.87
CA ILE A 8 -16.19 -10.59 -5.68
C ILE A 8 -15.47 -10.23 -4.37
N ASP A 9 -15.04 -11.24 -3.61
CA ASP A 9 -14.33 -11.02 -2.35
C ASP A 9 -12.95 -10.44 -2.63
N PRO A 10 -12.40 -9.61 -1.72
CA PRO A 10 -11.05 -9.08 -1.86
C PRO A 10 -10.00 -10.18 -1.65
N ASP A 11 -8.98 -10.18 -2.50
CA ASP A 11 -7.79 -11.02 -2.33
C ASP A 11 -6.72 -10.26 -1.55
N ILE A 12 -5.99 -10.98 -0.70
CA ILE A 12 -4.88 -10.44 0.09
C ILE A 12 -3.57 -10.85 -0.57
N HIS A 13 -2.73 -9.85 -0.88
CA HIS A 13 -1.41 -10.05 -1.48
C HIS A 13 -0.34 -9.48 -0.57
N TYR A 14 0.77 -10.20 -0.44
CA TYR A 14 1.96 -9.76 0.29
C TYR A 14 3.09 -9.54 -0.70
N GLY A 15 3.79 -8.41 -0.60
CA GLY A 15 4.90 -8.08 -1.49
C GLY A 15 5.37 -6.64 -1.33
N THR A 16 6.36 -6.27 -2.14
CA THR A 16 6.98 -4.94 -2.10
C THR A 16 6.02 -3.87 -2.62
N ILE A 17 5.86 -2.81 -1.84
CA ILE A 17 5.13 -1.60 -2.22
C ILE A 17 6.17 -0.52 -2.54
N VAL A 18 6.22 -0.09 -3.80
CA VAL A 18 7.10 0.98 -4.25
C VAL A 18 6.48 2.32 -3.90
N SER A 19 7.25 3.17 -3.24
CA SER A 19 6.82 4.49 -2.81
C SER A 19 7.63 5.58 -3.52
N GLY A 20 6.96 6.57 -4.09
CA GLY A 20 7.63 7.65 -4.81
C GLY A 20 6.84 8.95 -4.91
N ASN A 21 7.55 10.07 -5.00
CA ASN A 21 6.94 11.42 -5.04
C ASN A 21 6.27 11.76 -6.38
N THR A 22 6.36 10.87 -7.38
CA THR A 22 5.77 11.09 -8.71
C THR A 22 4.86 9.93 -9.05
N LEU A 23 3.62 10.25 -9.40
CA LEU A 23 2.71 9.31 -10.04
C LEU A 23 3.30 8.85 -11.36
N ALA A 24 3.59 7.56 -11.50
CA ALA A 24 3.70 6.95 -12.82
C ALA A 24 2.33 7.05 -13.48
N LYS A 25 2.23 7.87 -14.53
CA LYS A 25 0.95 8.18 -15.22
C LYS A 25 0.70 7.27 -16.43
N ASP A 26 1.66 6.40 -16.74
CA ASP A 26 1.61 5.50 -17.88
C ASP A 26 2.39 4.21 -17.58
N ALA A 27 2.02 3.14 -18.28
CA ALA A 27 2.61 1.82 -18.10
C ALA A 27 4.11 1.79 -18.42
N ALA A 28 4.58 2.58 -19.39
CA ALA A 28 6.00 2.58 -19.75
C ALA A 28 6.88 3.23 -18.68
N SER A 29 6.37 4.23 -17.96
CA SER A 29 7.01 4.81 -16.78
C SER A 29 7.03 3.82 -15.61
N ARG A 30 5.92 3.12 -15.36
CA ARG A 30 5.85 2.05 -14.35
C ARG A 30 6.85 0.94 -14.64
N ASP A 31 6.83 0.39 -15.85
CA ASP A 31 7.65 -0.76 -16.23
C ASP A 31 9.15 -0.42 -16.20
N ARG A 32 9.54 0.82 -16.52
CA ARG A 32 10.92 1.30 -16.32
C ARG A 32 11.32 1.31 -14.85
N ILE A 33 10.46 1.80 -13.96
CA ILE A 33 10.75 1.79 -12.52
C ILE A 33 10.91 0.36 -12.02
N VAL A 34 10.04 -0.57 -12.44
CA VAL A 34 10.18 -1.99 -12.08
C VAL A 34 11.51 -2.56 -12.58
N ALA A 35 11.86 -2.31 -13.85
CA ALA A 35 13.10 -2.79 -14.43
C ALA A 35 14.35 -2.22 -13.75
N ASP A 36 14.32 -0.96 -13.32
CA ASP A 36 15.43 -0.30 -12.65
C ASP A 36 15.63 -0.79 -11.19
N LEU A 37 14.55 -1.23 -10.54
CA LEU A 37 14.59 -1.73 -9.16
C LEU A 37 15.10 -3.18 -9.06
N ASP A 38 15.03 -3.96 -10.14
CA ASP A 38 15.34 -5.40 -10.16
C ASP A 38 14.60 -6.20 -9.05
N GLU A 39 13.39 -5.73 -8.69
CA GLU A 39 12.55 -6.33 -7.66
C GLU A 39 11.11 -6.53 -8.15
N ASP A 40 10.51 -7.64 -7.73
CA ASP A 40 9.08 -7.91 -7.95
C ASP A 40 8.23 -7.03 -7.00
N CYS A 41 7.77 -5.89 -7.52
CA CYS A 41 6.81 -5.04 -6.82
C CYS A 41 5.37 -5.35 -7.19
N ILE A 42 4.46 -5.18 -6.22
CA ILE A 42 3.04 -5.50 -6.39
C ILE A 42 2.14 -4.26 -6.34
N CYS A 43 2.67 -3.11 -5.91
CA CYS A 43 1.90 -1.90 -5.71
C CYS A 43 2.78 -0.66 -5.79
N PHE A 44 2.21 0.43 -6.30
CA PHE A 44 2.82 1.77 -6.31
C PHE A 44 1.96 2.73 -5.49
N GLU A 45 2.61 3.56 -4.70
CA GLU A 45 1.96 4.60 -3.90
C GLU A 45 2.91 5.79 -3.67
N MET A 46 2.44 6.83 -2.97
CA MET A 46 3.21 8.07 -2.81
C MET A 46 3.50 8.47 -1.36
N GLU A 47 2.95 7.77 -0.37
CA GLU A 47 2.88 8.30 1.00
C GLU A 47 3.74 7.53 2.01
N ALA A 48 4.00 6.23 1.80
CA ALA A 48 4.60 5.37 2.82
C ALA A 48 6.12 5.56 2.98
N ALA A 49 6.86 5.97 1.94
CA ALA A 49 8.31 6.21 2.03
C ALA A 49 8.68 7.20 3.14
N GLY A 50 7.85 8.24 3.34
CA GLY A 50 8.09 9.25 4.37
C GLY A 50 7.97 8.70 5.80
N LEU A 51 7.21 7.63 6.01
CA LEU A 51 6.93 7.07 7.32
C LEU A 51 7.88 5.91 7.68
N MET A 52 8.19 5.06 6.70
CA MET A 52 8.99 3.83 6.89
C MET A 52 10.41 4.08 7.42
N ASN A 53 11.02 5.23 7.09
CA ASN A 53 12.38 5.55 7.55
C ASN A 53 12.46 5.96 9.03
N HIS A 54 11.32 6.22 9.67
CA HIS A 54 11.29 6.80 11.01
C HIS A 54 10.89 5.77 12.07
N PHE A 55 9.98 4.85 11.76
CA PHE A 55 9.50 3.87 12.72
C PHE A 55 9.08 2.56 12.04
N PRO A 56 9.11 1.43 12.76
CA PRO A 56 8.55 0.17 12.27
C PRO A 56 7.07 0.35 11.93
N CYS A 57 6.71 0.14 10.67
CA CYS A 57 5.33 0.24 10.23
C CYS A 57 4.99 -0.83 9.19
N LEU A 58 3.68 -1.08 9.06
CA LEU A 58 3.11 -1.97 8.07
C LEU A 58 2.17 -1.14 7.19
N ALA A 59 2.40 -1.17 5.87
CA ALA A 59 1.52 -0.54 4.91
C ALA A 59 0.44 -1.53 4.43
N VAL A 60 -0.82 -1.13 4.51
CA VAL A 60 -1.97 -1.84 3.92
C VAL A 60 -2.57 -0.96 2.84
N ARG A 61 -2.64 -1.47 1.60
CA ARG A 61 -3.15 -0.72 0.44
C ARG A 61 -4.28 -1.49 -0.24
N GLY A 62 -5.35 -0.78 -0.57
CA GLY A 62 -6.36 -1.25 -1.51
C GLY A 62 -6.02 -0.76 -2.92
N ILE A 63 -6.20 -1.60 -3.92
CA ILE A 63 -5.86 -1.27 -5.32
C ILE A 63 -7.02 -0.51 -5.96
N CYS A 64 -6.76 0.71 -6.44
CA CYS A 64 -7.76 1.56 -7.11
C CYS A 64 -7.49 1.80 -8.60
N ASP A 65 -6.28 1.54 -9.08
CA ASP A 65 -5.91 1.61 -10.48
C ASP A 65 -4.69 0.72 -10.76
N TYR A 66 -4.34 0.55 -12.04
CA TYR A 66 -3.20 -0.25 -12.50
C TYR A 66 -1.95 0.60 -12.82
N THR A 67 -1.97 1.87 -12.41
CA THR A 67 -0.88 2.81 -12.68
C THR A 67 -0.59 2.92 -14.19
N ASP A 68 -1.65 3.04 -14.96
CA ASP A 68 -1.64 3.18 -16.41
C ASP A 68 -2.51 4.37 -16.86
N SER A 69 -2.63 4.54 -18.18
CA SER A 69 -3.41 5.62 -18.77
C SER A 69 -4.92 5.56 -18.49
N HIS A 70 -5.45 4.46 -17.94
CA HIS A 70 -6.87 4.27 -17.65
C HIS A 70 -7.25 4.67 -16.22
N LYS A 71 -6.34 5.34 -15.50
CA LYS A 71 -6.56 5.84 -14.15
C LYS A 71 -7.85 6.65 -14.06
N ASN A 72 -8.67 6.31 -13.06
CA ASN A 72 -9.88 7.03 -12.70
C ASN A 72 -10.19 6.84 -11.21
N ASP A 73 -11.00 7.74 -10.64
CA ASP A 73 -11.22 7.77 -9.20
C ASP A 73 -12.35 6.84 -8.72
N ARG A 74 -12.96 6.07 -9.62
CA ARG A 74 -14.16 5.26 -9.35
C ARG A 74 -13.92 4.21 -8.25
N TRP A 75 -12.73 3.63 -8.22
CA TRP A 75 -12.39 2.53 -7.31
C TRP A 75 -11.78 3.00 -5.99
N GLN A 76 -11.43 4.28 -5.83
CA GLN A 76 -10.78 4.78 -4.61
C GLN A 76 -11.61 4.51 -3.35
N ARG A 77 -12.93 4.71 -3.42
CA ARG A 77 -13.84 4.47 -2.29
C ARG A 77 -13.85 3.00 -1.88
N TYR A 78 -13.95 2.09 -2.85
CA TYR A 78 -13.94 0.66 -2.61
C TYR A 78 -12.59 0.19 -2.06
N ALA A 79 -11.49 0.62 -2.69
CA ALA A 79 -10.14 0.30 -2.29
C ALA A 79 -9.84 0.77 -0.85
N SER A 80 -10.21 2.01 -0.52
CA SER A 80 -10.06 2.57 0.83
C SER A 80 -10.88 1.80 1.86
N ALA A 81 -12.15 1.51 1.57
CA ALA A 81 -13.02 0.76 2.49
C ALA A 81 -12.49 -0.66 2.74
N THR A 82 -12.02 -1.34 1.69
CA THR A 82 -11.47 -2.70 1.77
C THR A 82 -10.18 -2.73 2.59
N ALA A 83 -9.26 -1.78 2.34
CA ALA A 83 -8.03 -1.67 3.11
C ALA A 83 -8.30 -1.38 4.59
N ALA A 84 -9.26 -0.48 4.88
CA ALA A 84 -9.66 -0.16 6.24
C ALA A 84 -10.32 -1.35 6.96
N ALA A 85 -11.20 -2.09 6.27
CA ALA A 85 -11.84 -3.29 6.81
C ALA A 85 -10.80 -4.37 7.14
N TYR A 86 -9.90 -4.67 6.22
CA TYR A 86 -8.80 -5.61 6.47
C TYR A 86 -7.91 -5.16 7.63
N THR A 87 -7.52 -3.89 7.66
CA THR A 87 -6.66 -3.33 8.73
C THR A 87 -7.32 -3.44 10.10
N LYS A 88 -8.64 -3.19 10.18
CA LYS A 88 -9.40 -3.32 11.43
C LYS A 88 -9.37 -4.76 11.94
N GLU A 89 -9.61 -5.74 11.07
CA GLU A 89 -9.56 -7.16 11.46
C GLU A 89 -8.14 -7.58 11.84
N LEU A 90 -7.12 -7.13 11.09
CA LEU A 90 -5.71 -7.39 11.43
C LEU A 90 -5.35 -6.89 12.83
N LEU A 91 -5.80 -5.69 13.20
CA LEU A 91 -5.55 -5.11 14.52
C LEU A 91 -6.18 -5.93 15.66
N ALA A 92 -7.21 -6.73 15.41
CA ALA A 92 -7.77 -7.63 16.42
C ALA A 92 -6.79 -8.75 16.82
N TYR A 93 -5.81 -9.05 15.97
CA TYR A 93 -4.75 -10.03 16.22
C TYR A 93 -3.46 -9.40 16.77
N VAL A 94 -3.38 -8.07 16.83
CA VAL A 94 -2.20 -7.36 17.35
C VAL A 94 -2.35 -7.18 18.87
N PRO A 95 -1.40 -7.66 19.70
CA PRO A 95 -1.47 -7.52 21.15
C PRO A 95 -1.43 -6.05 21.59
N ALA A 96 -2.57 -5.52 22.05
CA ALA A 96 -2.67 -4.11 22.47
C ALA A 96 -1.74 -3.74 23.63
N ALA A 97 -1.33 -4.70 24.46
CA ALA A 97 -0.37 -4.47 25.54
C ALA A 97 1.02 -4.13 24.98
N GLU A 98 1.51 -4.89 24.00
CA GLU A 98 2.82 -4.67 23.37
C GLU A 98 2.86 -3.33 22.62
N VAL A 99 1.78 -2.97 21.95
CA VAL A 99 1.67 -1.67 21.25
C VAL A 99 1.82 -0.49 22.21
N LYS A 100 1.29 -0.58 23.43
CA LYS A 100 1.39 0.51 24.43
C LYS A 100 2.83 0.76 24.91
N GLU A 101 3.68 -0.25 24.85
CA GLU A 101 5.09 -0.15 25.23
C GLU A 101 5.96 0.46 24.10
N THR A 102 5.39 0.63 22.90
CA THR A 102 6.08 1.29 21.77
C THR A 102 5.92 2.81 21.82
N LYS A 103 6.95 3.54 21.35
CA LYS A 103 6.87 5.00 21.21
C LYS A 103 5.81 5.37 20.18
N ARG A 104 5.04 6.44 20.43
CA ARG A 104 4.04 6.91 19.47
C ARG A 104 4.75 7.44 18.23
N ALA A 105 4.17 7.19 17.05
CA ALA A 105 4.74 7.67 15.78
C ALA A 105 5.02 9.19 15.79
N LEU A 106 4.12 9.99 16.38
CA LEU A 106 4.31 11.45 16.51
C LEU A 106 5.55 11.83 17.34
N GLU A 107 5.88 11.06 18.37
CA GLU A 107 7.06 11.32 19.21
C GLU A 107 8.34 11.00 18.45
N VAL A 108 8.32 9.96 17.60
CA VAL A 108 9.47 9.60 16.78
C VAL A 108 9.71 10.62 15.66
N LEU A 109 8.64 11.11 15.03
CA LEU A 109 8.72 12.10 13.95
C LEU A 109 9.15 13.51 14.42
N GLN A 110 9.01 13.83 15.71
CA GLN A 110 9.44 15.10 16.29
C GLN A 110 10.91 15.13 16.75
N LEU A 111 11.58 13.97 16.75
CA LEU A 111 12.98 13.82 17.17
C LEU A 111 13.97 13.90 16.00
N GLY A 112 13.49 14.10 14.77
CA GLY A 112 14.27 14.26 13.54
C GLY A 112 14.42 15.72 13.12
#